data_AF-A0A0F9TYZ4-F1
#
_entry.id   AF-A0A0F9TYZ4-F1
#
_cell.length_a   1.000
_cell.length_b   1.000
_cell.length_c   1.000
_cell.angle_alpha   90.00
_cell.angle_beta   90.00
_cell.angle_gamma   90.00
#
_symmetry.space_group_name_H-M   'P 1'
#
loop_
_entity.id
_entity.type
_entity.pdbx_description
1 polymer ?
#
loop_
_entity_poly.entity_id
_entity_poly.type
_entity_poly.pdbx_seq_one_letter_code
_entity_poly.pdbx_strand_id
1 'polypeptide(L)'
;MSSISKFCFAVITLGVATGAGATTCQEWSYFSSTEEFLEPLSVSSKKIGKHLTASEYSDGVVFSSRRKGKDVWLDIEKFPGSTSAIASTRALMMAGRLMDENFERLVLEDDGKPIFAISEPKLREIGCQFIWSREGGQNPLALMRELYQAMVWYEDGRPMSTLWNGSLLGDTSIAAQLSAQVLMPEWAMSALVE
;
A
#
# COMPACT_ATOMS: atom_id res chain seq x y z
N MET A 1 -14.55 54.00 47.42
CA MET A 1 -13.55 53.16 46.73
C MET A 1 -14.22 51.82 46.47
N SER A 2 -14.63 51.55 45.23
CA SER A 2 -15.36 50.32 44.86
C SER A 2 -14.65 49.66 43.68
N SER A 3 -14.30 48.40 43.85
CA SER A 3 -13.57 47.56 42.92
C SER A 3 -14.53 46.93 41.91
N ILE A 4 -14.23 47.02 40.61
CA ILE A 4 -14.91 46.23 39.56
C ILE A 4 -13.85 45.36 38.89
N SER A 5 -13.88 44.07 39.23
CA SER A 5 -13.10 43.00 38.61
C SER A 5 -13.74 42.61 37.28
N LYS A 6 -12.98 42.68 36.18
CA LYS A 6 -13.39 42.18 34.86
C LYS A 6 -12.88 40.74 34.71
N PHE A 7 -13.78 39.77 34.81
CA PHE A 7 -13.49 38.39 34.43
C PHE A 7 -13.64 38.25 32.91
N CYS A 8 -12.52 38.03 32.21
CA CYS A 8 -12.53 37.57 30.83
C CYS A 8 -12.78 36.07 30.80
N PHE A 9 -13.93 35.65 30.26
CA PHE A 9 -14.18 34.26 29.90
C PHE A 9 -13.49 33.94 28.57
N ALA A 10 -12.44 33.12 28.61
CA ALA A 10 -11.86 32.51 27.42
C ALA A 10 -12.70 31.27 27.05
N VAL A 11 -13.36 31.31 25.90
CA VAL A 11 -14.04 30.15 25.31
C VAL A 11 -12.97 29.28 24.65
N ILE A 12 -12.69 28.13 25.25
CA ILE A 12 -11.85 27.09 24.65
C ILE A 12 -12.74 26.31 23.67
N THR A 13 -12.63 26.62 22.38
CA THR A 13 -13.18 25.79 21.30
C THR A 13 -12.37 24.49 21.23
N LEU A 14 -12.89 23.43 21.84
CA LEU A 14 -12.42 22.06 21.59
C LEU A 14 -12.79 21.70 20.14
N GLY A 15 -11.82 21.84 19.23
CA GLY A 15 -11.90 21.23 17.91
C GLY A 15 -11.91 19.72 18.06
N VAL A 16 -13.03 19.09 17.75
CA VAL A 16 -13.12 17.64 17.60
C VAL A 16 -12.29 17.29 16.37
N ALA A 17 -11.06 16.81 16.58
CA ALA A 17 -10.27 16.21 15.50
C ALA A 17 -10.98 14.94 15.07
N THR A 18 -11.83 15.03 14.05
CA THR A 18 -12.31 13.86 13.33
C THR A 18 -11.09 13.21 12.70
N GLY A 19 -10.60 12.12 13.28
CA GLY A 19 -9.63 11.28 12.61
C GLY A 19 -10.25 10.85 11.29
N ALA A 20 -9.70 11.34 10.17
CA ALA A 20 -10.10 10.89 8.84
C ALA A 20 -9.99 9.37 8.84
N GLY A 21 -11.09 8.64 8.63
CA GLY A 21 -11.12 7.16 8.59
C GLY A 21 -10.44 6.61 7.33
N ALA A 22 -10.12 5.31 7.34
CA ALA A 22 -9.40 4.68 6.23
C ALA A 22 -10.23 4.80 4.95
N THR A 23 -9.56 4.98 3.80
CA THR A 23 -10.28 5.06 2.53
C THR A 23 -11.02 3.73 2.31
N THR A 24 -12.33 3.80 2.08
CA THR A 24 -13.19 2.60 1.97
C THR A 24 -13.28 2.10 0.53
N CYS A 25 -13.61 0.83 0.34
CA CYS A 25 -13.85 0.29 -1.01
C CYS A 25 -15.26 0.58 -1.58
N GLN A 26 -16.06 1.44 -0.94
CA GLN A 26 -17.45 1.69 -1.39
C GLN A 26 -17.52 2.32 -2.79
N GLU A 27 -16.53 3.15 -3.14
CA GLU A 27 -16.40 3.75 -4.48
C GLU A 27 -16.18 2.69 -5.59
N TRP A 28 -15.66 1.51 -5.21
CA TRP A 28 -15.37 0.38 -6.10
C TRP A 28 -16.29 -0.81 -5.84
N SER A 29 -17.56 -0.56 -5.50
CA SER A 29 -18.55 -1.60 -5.17
C SER A 29 -18.73 -2.69 -6.23
N TYR A 30 -18.40 -2.42 -7.51
CA TYR A 30 -18.36 -3.41 -8.58
C TYR A 30 -17.36 -4.55 -8.31
N PHE A 31 -16.26 -4.26 -7.61
CA PHE A 31 -15.20 -5.21 -7.25
C PHE A 31 -15.38 -5.77 -5.83
N SER A 32 -16.62 -6.13 -5.50
CA SER A 32 -16.99 -6.72 -4.20
C SER A 32 -16.78 -8.24 -4.16
N SER A 33 -16.63 -8.78 -2.95
CA SER A 33 -16.51 -10.21 -2.69
C SER A 33 -17.25 -10.58 -1.43
N THR A 34 -17.73 -11.82 -1.36
CA THR A 34 -18.29 -12.42 -0.14
C THR A 34 -17.28 -13.34 0.56
N GLU A 35 -16.09 -13.51 0.00
CA GLU A 35 -15.04 -14.37 0.55
C GLU A 35 -14.25 -13.61 1.62
N GLU A 36 -14.13 -14.20 2.81
CA GLU A 36 -13.54 -13.53 3.99
C GLU A 36 -12.10 -13.07 3.77
N PHE A 37 -11.28 -13.85 3.05
CA PHE A 37 -9.89 -13.47 2.76
C PHE A 37 -9.76 -12.32 1.75
N LEU A 38 -10.87 -11.89 1.13
CA LEU A 38 -10.97 -10.72 0.26
C LEU A 38 -11.72 -9.57 0.94
N GLU A 39 -12.08 -9.68 2.21
CA GLU A 39 -12.82 -8.63 2.91
C GLU A 39 -11.94 -7.38 3.02
N PRO A 40 -12.35 -6.23 2.47
CA PRO A 40 -11.57 -5.00 2.60
C PRO A 40 -11.45 -4.56 4.05
N LEU A 41 -10.34 -3.88 4.39
CA LEU A 41 -10.14 -3.32 5.74
C LEU A 41 -10.31 -4.37 6.87
N SER A 42 -9.86 -5.60 6.63
CA SER A 42 -10.01 -6.74 7.53
C SER A 42 -8.73 -7.09 8.32
N VAL A 43 -7.60 -6.50 7.97
CA VAL A 43 -6.29 -6.85 8.52
C VAL A 43 -5.59 -5.63 9.09
N SER A 44 -5.34 -5.61 10.39
CA SER A 44 -4.57 -4.51 11.01
C SER A 44 -3.24 -4.27 10.32
N SER A 45 -2.93 -2.99 10.08
CA SER A 45 -1.67 -2.54 9.47
C SER A 45 -0.42 -3.10 10.18
N LYS A 46 -0.50 -3.36 11.50
CA LYS A 46 0.57 -3.98 12.29
C LYS A 46 0.77 -5.47 12.00
N LYS A 47 -0.21 -6.11 11.38
CA LYS A 47 -0.25 -7.54 11.09
C LYS A 47 -0.20 -7.84 9.59
N ILE A 48 -0.17 -6.82 8.72
CA ILE A 48 -0.27 -7.04 7.27
C ILE A 48 0.87 -7.92 6.74
N GLY A 49 2.11 -7.73 7.17
CA GLY A 49 3.23 -8.58 6.78
C GLY A 49 3.01 -10.04 7.19
N LYS A 50 2.64 -10.28 8.45
CA LYS A 50 2.31 -11.63 8.94
C LYS A 50 1.14 -12.27 8.17
N HIS A 51 0.12 -11.48 7.84
CA HIS A 51 -1.03 -11.96 7.07
C HIS A 51 -0.62 -12.34 5.63
N LEU A 52 0.16 -11.50 4.95
CA LEU A 52 0.70 -11.80 3.62
C LEU A 52 1.54 -13.07 3.64
N THR A 53 2.44 -13.21 4.61
CA THR A 53 3.26 -14.43 4.79
C THR A 53 2.42 -15.70 4.98
N ALA A 54 1.30 -15.60 5.71
CA ALA A 54 0.42 -16.73 5.97
C ALA A 54 -0.52 -17.05 4.79
N SER A 55 -0.61 -16.16 3.79
CA SER A 55 -1.49 -16.35 2.64
C SER A 55 -0.96 -17.43 1.70
N GLU A 56 -1.85 -18.30 1.24
CA GLU A 56 -1.52 -19.28 0.18
C GLU A 56 -1.14 -18.61 -1.15
N TYR A 57 -1.53 -17.34 -1.34
CA TYR A 57 -1.26 -16.56 -2.55
C TYR A 57 0.06 -15.77 -2.51
N SER A 58 0.85 -15.94 -1.44
CA SER A 58 2.15 -15.29 -1.25
C SER A 58 3.29 -15.95 -2.00
N ASP A 59 3.06 -17.11 -2.61
CA ASP A 59 4.08 -17.94 -3.26
C ASP A 59 5.27 -18.27 -2.32
N GLY A 60 5.02 -18.30 -0.99
CA GLY A 60 6.02 -18.61 0.03
C GLY A 60 6.92 -17.44 0.44
N VAL A 61 6.66 -16.23 -0.07
CA VAL A 61 7.38 -15.02 0.33
C VAL A 61 7.08 -14.69 1.79
N VAL A 62 8.15 -14.39 2.56
CA VAL A 62 8.04 -13.98 3.96
C VAL A 62 8.15 -12.48 4.05
N PHE A 63 7.12 -11.86 4.61
CA PHE A 63 7.02 -10.43 4.86
C PHE A 63 7.04 -10.14 6.36
N SER A 64 7.59 -8.98 6.71
CA SER A 64 7.35 -8.34 7.99
C SER A 64 6.82 -6.93 7.80
N SER A 65 6.10 -6.42 8.79
CA SER A 65 5.57 -5.06 8.74
C SER A 65 5.65 -4.38 10.10
N ARG A 66 5.86 -3.07 10.10
CA ARG A 66 5.88 -2.26 11.32
C ARG A 66 5.32 -0.87 11.08
N ARG A 67 4.95 -0.20 12.17
CA ARG A 67 4.51 1.21 12.14
C ARG A 67 5.67 2.13 12.47
N LYS A 68 5.82 3.21 11.70
CA LYS A 68 6.75 4.30 12.01
C LYS A 68 6.02 5.63 11.82
N GLY A 69 5.63 6.26 12.92
CA GLY A 69 4.72 7.40 12.87
C GLY A 69 3.39 6.99 12.26
N LYS A 70 2.98 7.68 11.18
CA LYS A 70 1.74 7.39 10.45
C LYS A 70 1.95 6.50 9.23
N ASP A 71 3.17 6.08 8.93
CA ASP A 71 3.47 5.18 7.82
C ASP A 71 3.46 3.73 8.27
N VAL A 72 3.13 2.83 7.34
CA VAL A 72 3.33 1.39 7.45
C VAL A 72 4.56 1.04 6.65
N TRP A 73 5.50 0.32 7.25
CA TRP A 73 6.73 -0.12 6.61
C TRP A 73 6.61 -1.62 6.39
N LEU A 74 6.87 -2.08 5.17
CA LEU A 74 6.74 -3.46 4.73
C LEU A 74 8.06 -3.92 4.11
N ASP A 75 8.58 -5.01 4.65
CA ASP A 75 9.82 -5.64 4.23
C ASP A 75 9.54 -7.05 3.66
N ILE A 76 10.43 -7.53 2.80
CA ILE A 76 10.51 -8.92 2.37
C ILE A 76 11.72 -9.53 3.07
N GLU A 77 11.48 -10.40 4.04
CA GLU A 77 12.55 -11.07 4.80
C GLU A 77 13.09 -12.31 4.07
N LYS A 78 12.26 -12.92 3.22
CA LYS A 78 12.64 -14.10 2.43
C LYS A 78 11.89 -14.10 1.12
N PHE A 79 12.62 -14.16 0.02
CA PHE A 79 12.08 -14.36 -1.31
C PHE A 79 12.60 -15.69 -1.90
N PRO A 80 11.81 -16.77 -1.91
CA PRO A 80 12.27 -18.05 -2.45
C PRO A 80 12.62 -17.93 -3.95
N GLY A 81 13.72 -18.53 -4.40
CA GLY A 81 14.16 -18.46 -5.80
C GLY A 81 13.19 -19.06 -6.83
N SER A 82 12.26 -19.92 -6.41
CA SER A 82 11.20 -20.48 -7.26
C SER A 82 9.96 -19.58 -7.40
N THR A 83 9.92 -18.46 -6.68
CA THR A 83 8.77 -17.55 -6.61
C THR A 83 8.62 -16.76 -7.91
N SER A 84 7.37 -16.53 -8.33
CA SER A 84 7.12 -15.63 -9.45
C SER A 84 7.55 -14.19 -9.13
N ALA A 85 8.18 -13.54 -10.11
CA ALA A 85 8.48 -12.12 -10.11
C ALA A 85 7.29 -11.22 -9.70
N ILE A 86 6.05 -11.63 -10.03
CA ILE A 86 4.85 -10.84 -9.76
C ILE A 86 4.36 -10.95 -8.31
N ALA A 87 4.92 -11.85 -7.50
CA ALA A 87 4.45 -12.10 -6.13
C ALA A 87 4.56 -10.85 -5.25
N SER A 88 5.64 -10.07 -5.40
CA SER A 88 5.82 -8.80 -4.68
C SER A 88 4.75 -7.77 -5.09
N THR A 89 4.52 -7.58 -6.39
CA THR A 89 3.45 -6.71 -6.92
C THR A 89 2.07 -7.13 -6.42
N ARG A 90 1.77 -8.45 -6.43
CA ARG A 90 0.52 -9.00 -5.91
C ARG A 90 0.35 -8.68 -4.43
N ALA A 91 1.39 -8.86 -3.63
CA ALA A 91 1.35 -8.58 -2.20
C ALA A 91 1.02 -7.10 -1.90
N LEU A 92 1.52 -6.16 -2.72
CA LEU A 92 1.16 -4.74 -2.60
C LEU A 92 -0.33 -4.49 -2.87
N MET A 93 -0.87 -5.07 -3.94
CA MET A 93 -2.29 -4.95 -4.26
C MET A 93 -3.19 -5.59 -3.19
N MET A 94 -2.78 -6.76 -2.66
CA MET A 94 -3.45 -7.40 -1.53
C MET A 94 -3.42 -6.50 -0.28
N ALA A 95 -2.26 -5.92 0.04
CA ALA A 95 -2.12 -5.01 1.18
C ALA A 95 -3.06 -3.80 1.06
N GLY A 96 -3.18 -3.21 -0.14
CA GLY A 96 -4.10 -2.11 -0.39
C GLY A 96 -5.56 -2.47 -0.18
N ARG A 97 -5.96 -3.72 -0.43
CA ARG A 97 -7.33 -4.17 -0.15
C ARG A 97 -7.55 -4.40 1.35
N LEU A 98 -6.65 -5.16 1.96
CA LEU A 98 -6.87 -5.80 3.25
C LEU A 98 -6.57 -4.89 4.43
N MET A 99 -5.59 -4.00 4.30
CA MET A 99 -5.05 -3.29 5.45
C MET A 99 -6.06 -2.33 6.06
N ASP A 100 -6.48 -2.60 7.28
CA ASP A 100 -7.26 -1.69 8.11
C ASP A 100 -6.33 -0.63 8.76
N GLU A 101 -6.93 0.42 9.31
CA GLU A 101 -6.30 1.63 9.87
C GLU A 101 -5.91 2.73 8.88
N ASN A 102 -5.90 3.94 9.44
CA ASN A 102 -5.34 5.12 8.79
C ASN A 102 -3.83 5.08 8.82
N PHE A 103 -3.26 5.05 7.63
CA PHE A 103 -1.86 5.33 7.41
C PHE A 103 -1.72 6.43 6.36
N GLU A 104 -0.60 7.14 6.37
CA GLU A 104 -0.33 8.14 5.32
C GLU A 104 0.22 7.45 4.07
N ARG A 105 1.21 6.56 4.25
CA ARG A 105 1.84 5.82 3.16
C ARG A 105 2.20 4.39 3.57
N LEU A 106 2.20 3.50 2.60
CA LEU A 106 2.96 2.25 2.67
C LEU A 106 4.37 2.54 2.16
N VAL A 107 5.36 2.20 2.96
CA VAL A 107 6.79 2.32 2.65
C VAL A 107 7.34 0.93 2.44
N LEU A 108 7.99 0.73 1.30
CA LEU A 108 8.73 -0.50 1.01
C LEU A 108 10.15 -0.29 1.51
N GLU A 109 10.64 -1.23 2.28
CA GLU A 109 11.98 -1.18 2.86
C GLU A 109 12.73 -2.48 2.66
N ASP A 110 14.04 -2.39 2.87
CA ASP A 110 14.97 -3.51 2.93
C ASP A 110 15.87 -3.29 4.16
N ASP A 111 15.77 -4.18 5.15
CA ASP A 111 16.54 -4.12 6.41
C ASP A 111 16.55 -2.73 7.07
N GLY A 112 15.36 -2.13 7.22
CA GLY A 112 15.22 -0.81 7.85
C GLY A 112 15.47 0.38 6.94
N LYS A 113 16.00 0.18 5.72
CA LYS A 113 16.24 1.23 4.74
C LYS A 113 15.01 1.42 3.85
N PRO A 114 14.38 2.61 3.85
CA PRO A 114 13.22 2.84 2.99
C PRO A 114 13.66 3.02 1.53
N ILE A 115 12.89 2.45 0.61
CA ILE A 115 13.18 2.45 -0.83
C ILE A 115 12.09 3.20 -1.58
N PHE A 116 10.85 2.71 -1.48
CA PHE A 116 9.70 3.26 -2.19
C PHE A 116 8.58 3.65 -1.23
N ALA A 117 7.69 4.52 -1.67
CA ALA A 117 6.44 4.82 -0.98
C ALA A 117 5.26 4.88 -1.95
N ILE A 118 4.09 4.57 -1.43
CA ILE A 118 2.79 4.81 -2.06
C ILE A 118 1.81 5.36 -1.02
N SER A 119 1.02 6.35 -1.39
CA SER A 119 0.02 6.94 -0.49
C SER A 119 -1.12 5.97 -0.19
N GLU A 120 -1.72 6.09 0.99
CA GLU A 120 -2.88 5.28 1.37
C GLU A 120 -4.03 5.35 0.34
N PRO A 121 -4.46 6.54 -0.13
CA PRO A 121 -5.60 6.60 -1.05
C PRO A 121 -5.32 5.88 -2.38
N LYS A 122 -4.10 5.99 -2.91
CA LYS A 122 -3.74 5.32 -4.17
C LYS A 122 -3.56 3.83 -3.99
N LEU A 123 -2.89 3.40 -2.91
CA LEU A 123 -2.78 1.99 -2.61
C LEU A 123 -4.17 1.35 -2.42
N ARG A 124 -5.09 2.07 -1.75
CA ARG A 124 -6.46 1.64 -1.53
C ARG A 124 -7.24 1.52 -2.84
N GLU A 125 -7.23 2.55 -3.67
CA GLU A 125 -7.89 2.57 -4.98
C GLU A 125 -7.50 1.36 -5.83
N ILE A 126 -6.21 1.02 -5.84
CA ILE A 126 -5.69 -0.14 -6.58
C ILE A 126 -6.15 -1.45 -5.91
N GLY A 127 -5.98 -1.58 -4.60
CA GLY A 127 -6.31 -2.79 -3.86
C GLY A 127 -7.81 -3.11 -3.86
N CYS A 128 -8.68 -2.11 -3.77
CA CYS A 128 -10.14 -2.28 -3.83
C CYS A 128 -10.60 -2.88 -5.16
N GLN A 129 -9.88 -2.63 -6.25
CA GLN A 129 -10.15 -3.20 -7.57
C GLN A 129 -9.50 -4.57 -7.78
N PHE A 130 -8.56 -4.96 -6.92
CA PHE A 130 -7.84 -6.22 -7.04
C PHE A 130 -8.59 -7.37 -6.34
N ILE A 131 -9.06 -8.32 -7.14
CA ILE A 131 -9.57 -9.61 -6.68
C ILE A 131 -8.62 -10.68 -7.21
N TRP A 132 -8.09 -11.51 -6.32
CA TRP A 132 -7.23 -12.64 -6.68
C TRP A 132 -7.99 -13.96 -6.55
N SER A 133 -7.35 -15.05 -7.00
CA SER A 133 -7.83 -16.44 -7.00
C SER A 133 -9.12 -16.77 -7.78
N ARG A 134 -9.82 -15.76 -8.31
CA ARG A 134 -11.05 -15.90 -9.10
C ARG A 134 -11.27 -14.75 -10.07
N GLU A 135 -12.28 -14.88 -10.93
CA GLU A 135 -12.75 -13.80 -11.81
C GLU A 135 -13.53 -12.72 -11.02
N GLY A 136 -13.55 -11.49 -11.54
CA GLY A 136 -14.32 -10.38 -10.97
C GLY A 136 -13.50 -9.18 -10.49
N GLY A 137 -12.17 -9.25 -10.55
CA GLY A 137 -11.28 -8.10 -10.35
C GLY A 137 -11.07 -7.28 -11.62
N GLN A 138 -10.49 -6.08 -11.47
CA GLN A 138 -9.95 -5.33 -12.60
C GLN A 138 -8.79 -6.09 -13.24
N ASN A 139 -8.51 -5.81 -14.51
CA ASN A 139 -7.35 -6.33 -15.23
C ASN A 139 -6.04 -6.09 -14.42
N PRO A 140 -5.32 -7.15 -14.00
CA PRO A 140 -4.12 -6.99 -13.17
C PRO A 140 -3.00 -6.18 -13.83
N LEU A 141 -2.88 -6.20 -15.16
CA LEU A 141 -1.92 -5.37 -15.87
C LEU A 141 -2.29 -3.89 -15.81
N ALA A 142 -3.57 -3.56 -15.75
CA ALA A 142 -4.03 -2.19 -15.52
C ALA A 142 -3.67 -1.70 -14.13
N LEU A 143 -3.98 -2.50 -13.12
CA LEU A 143 -3.64 -2.20 -11.73
C LEU A 143 -2.12 -2.10 -11.52
N MET A 144 -1.33 -2.91 -12.22
CA MET A 144 0.14 -2.83 -12.16
C MET A 144 0.66 -1.50 -12.73
N ARG A 145 0.07 -0.99 -13.81
CA ARG A 145 0.41 0.34 -14.34
C ARG A 145 0.08 1.42 -13.32
N GLU A 146 -1.14 1.40 -12.78
CA GLU A 146 -1.59 2.38 -11.77
C GLU A 146 -0.70 2.35 -10.52
N LEU A 147 -0.31 1.16 -10.05
CA LEU A 147 0.59 0.97 -8.93
C LEU A 147 1.93 1.64 -9.16
N TYR A 148 2.62 1.32 -10.25
CA TYR A 148 3.95 1.89 -10.52
C TYR A 148 3.91 3.37 -10.90
N GLN A 149 2.80 3.85 -11.44
CA GLN A 149 2.58 5.28 -11.66
C GLN A 149 2.38 6.03 -10.33
N ALA A 150 1.74 5.41 -9.33
CA ALA A 150 1.51 6.00 -8.01
C ALA A 150 2.69 5.90 -7.04
N MET A 151 3.64 4.99 -7.30
CA MET A 151 4.82 4.81 -6.46
C MET A 151 5.89 5.88 -6.70
N VAL A 152 6.54 6.27 -5.60
CA VAL A 152 7.63 7.25 -5.58
C VAL A 152 8.85 6.67 -4.87
N TRP A 153 10.03 7.19 -5.18
CA TRP A 153 11.23 6.96 -4.36
C TRP A 153 11.04 7.63 -3.00
N TYR A 154 11.37 6.93 -1.91
CA TYR A 154 11.13 7.44 -0.56
C TYR A 154 12.00 8.66 -0.23
N GLU A 155 13.26 8.67 -0.70
CA GLU A 155 14.27 9.68 -0.35
C GLU A 155 13.87 11.10 -0.77
N ASP A 156 13.44 11.25 -2.02
CA ASP A 156 13.18 12.56 -2.64
C ASP A 156 11.75 12.74 -3.16
N GLY A 157 10.90 11.70 -3.05
CA GLY A 157 9.51 11.74 -3.50
C GLY A 157 9.34 11.78 -5.01
N ARG A 158 10.41 11.58 -5.80
CA ARG A 158 10.29 11.57 -7.27
C ARG A 158 9.51 10.34 -7.72
N PRO A 159 8.68 10.44 -8.78
CA PRO A 159 7.98 9.29 -9.32
C PRO A 159 8.99 8.24 -9.83
N MET A 160 8.63 6.97 -9.79
CA MET A 160 9.49 5.90 -10.34
C MET A 160 9.79 6.09 -11.84
N SER A 161 8.89 6.74 -12.58
CA SER A 161 9.07 7.13 -13.97
C SER A 161 8.29 8.40 -14.30
N THR A 162 8.83 9.22 -15.19
CA THR A 162 8.15 10.40 -15.78
C THR A 162 7.69 10.14 -17.22
N LEU A 163 7.87 8.91 -17.72
CA LEU A 163 7.63 8.55 -19.12
C LEU A 163 6.19 8.12 -19.42
N TRP A 164 5.31 8.12 -18.41
CA TRP A 164 3.89 7.80 -18.56
C TRP A 164 3.22 8.76 -19.52
N ASN A 165 2.56 8.23 -20.55
CA ASN A 165 1.97 9.06 -21.62
C ASN A 165 0.54 8.69 -21.98
N GLY A 166 -0.07 7.72 -21.30
CA GLY A 166 -1.44 7.26 -21.54
C GLY A 166 -1.57 6.25 -22.69
N SER A 167 -0.47 5.90 -23.36
CA SER A 167 -0.46 4.83 -24.36
C SER A 167 -0.54 3.48 -23.66
N LEU A 168 -1.58 2.68 -23.94
CA LEU A 168 -1.75 1.37 -23.31
C LEU A 168 -0.50 0.48 -23.47
N LEU A 169 0.04 0.35 -24.67
CA LEU A 169 1.23 -0.46 -24.93
C LEU A 169 2.50 0.18 -24.34
N GLY A 170 2.63 1.50 -24.42
CA GLY A 170 3.77 2.24 -23.87
C GLY A 170 3.84 2.11 -22.35
N ASP A 171 2.75 2.45 -21.66
CA ASP A 171 2.66 2.40 -20.21
C ASP A 171 2.75 0.95 -19.69
N THR A 172 2.22 -0.04 -20.42
CA THR A 172 2.42 -1.45 -20.04
C THR A 172 3.89 -1.86 -20.12
N SER A 173 4.61 -1.38 -21.14
CA SER A 173 6.04 -1.65 -21.30
C SER A 173 6.85 -0.99 -20.18
N ILE A 174 6.50 0.26 -19.81
CA ILE A 174 7.12 0.96 -18.68
C ILE A 174 6.86 0.20 -17.37
N ALA A 175 5.62 -0.22 -17.11
CA ALA A 175 5.27 -0.96 -15.90
C ALA A 175 6.04 -2.29 -15.79
N ALA A 176 6.16 -3.04 -16.89
CA ALA A 176 6.96 -4.27 -16.93
C ALA A 176 8.44 -4.01 -16.66
N GLN A 177 9.01 -2.94 -17.24
CA GLN A 177 10.40 -2.54 -16.99
C GLN A 177 10.63 -2.14 -15.53
N LEU A 178 9.75 -1.31 -14.95
CA LEU A 178 9.85 -0.92 -13.54
C LEU A 178 9.73 -2.14 -12.62
N SER A 179 8.84 -3.08 -12.92
CA SER A 179 8.73 -4.33 -12.16
C SER A 179 10.05 -5.11 -12.16
N ALA A 180 10.61 -5.35 -13.34
CA ALA A 180 11.74 -6.26 -13.52
C ALA A 180 13.11 -5.63 -13.21
N GLN A 181 13.26 -4.33 -13.46
CA GLN A 181 14.56 -3.64 -13.39
C GLN A 181 14.68 -2.71 -12.19
N VAL A 182 13.58 -2.41 -11.49
CA VAL A 182 13.59 -1.47 -10.36
C VAL A 182 13.00 -2.10 -9.10
N LEU A 183 11.69 -2.42 -9.08
CA LEU A 183 11.05 -2.96 -7.88
C LEU A 183 11.69 -4.29 -7.46
N MET A 184 11.82 -5.24 -8.38
CA MET A 184 12.36 -6.55 -8.05
C MET A 184 13.79 -6.48 -7.53
N PRO A 185 14.76 -5.86 -8.22
CA PRO A 185 16.14 -5.81 -7.74
C PRO A 185 16.30 -5.06 -6.41
N GLU A 186 15.61 -3.92 -6.25
CA GLU A 186 15.81 -3.05 -5.09
C GLU A 186 15.09 -3.55 -3.84
N TRP A 187 13.99 -4.31 -3.98
CA TRP A 187 13.15 -4.70 -2.84
C TRP A 187 12.95 -6.21 -2.67
N ALA A 188 12.67 -6.95 -3.75
CA ALA A 188 12.33 -8.37 -3.61
C ALA A 188 13.58 -9.27 -3.59
N MET A 189 14.53 -8.99 -4.48
CA MET A 189 15.71 -9.82 -4.69
C MET A 189 16.83 -9.53 -3.69
N SER A 190 16.75 -8.44 -2.91
CA SER A 190 17.67 -8.20 -1.79
C SER A 190 17.60 -9.32 -0.75
N ALA A 191 16.42 -9.94 -0.61
CA ALA A 191 16.13 -11.06 0.29
C ALA A 191 16.06 -12.43 -0.39
N LEU A 192 16.68 -12.57 -1.57
CA LEU A 192 16.71 -13.83 -2.31
C LEU A 192 17.39 -14.93 -1.47
N VAL A 193 16.73 -16.08 -1.41
CA VAL A 193 17.32 -17.30 -0.86
C VAL A 193 17.14 -18.46 -1.83
N GLU A 194 18.17 -19.30 -1.93
CA GLU A 194 18.20 -20.51 -2.76
C GLU A 194 17.29 -21.63 -2.21
#